data_AF-A0A965TXW3-F1
#
_entry.id   AF-A0A965TXW3-F1
#
_cell.length_a   1.000
_cell.length_b   1.000
_cell.length_c   1.000
_cell.angle_alpha   90.00
_cell.angle_beta   90.00
_cell.angle_gamma   90.00
#
_symmetry.space_group_name_H-M   'P 1'
#
loop_
_entity.id
_entity.type
_entity.pdbx_description
1 polymer ?
#
loop_
_entity_poly.entity_id
_entity_poly.type
_entity_poly.pdbx_seq_one_letter_code
_entity_poly.pdbx_strand_id
1 'polypeptide(L)'
;MTSIPGLWAFVVSAGLMISLWFFSLQYFKQPTGKAFFLIITSALFWSLTYIGELVIADFSLKMVFVRLQFIGINTFPLSWLILAALHTKVHIKKSVWALIASIWLILFVFIFFIPAPNLFWGLPTLVDLAPSSSMFVINYHYGPLFYFLLIPYVYVLLFFSFLFMVKGLSKGHVFYRKQLT
;
A
#
# COMPACT_ATOMS: atom_id res chain seq x y z
N MET A 1 22.89 -16.00 -15.86
CA MET A 1 21.76 -15.49 -15.07
C MET A 1 21.70 -13.99 -15.27
N THR A 2 20.76 -13.50 -16.08
CA THR A 2 20.53 -12.07 -16.25
C THR A 2 19.86 -11.55 -14.98
N SER A 3 20.58 -10.75 -14.19
CA SER A 3 20.01 -10.14 -12.98
C SER A 3 19.01 -9.06 -13.38
N ILE A 4 17.75 -9.19 -12.96
CA ILE A 4 16.74 -8.14 -13.12
C ILE A 4 17.22 -6.90 -12.33
N PRO A 5 17.48 -5.75 -12.98
CA PRO A 5 17.93 -4.55 -12.29
C PRO A 5 16.95 -4.16 -11.18
N GLY A 6 17.46 -3.87 -9.99
CA GLY A 6 16.65 -3.44 -8.84
C GLY A 6 15.92 -4.57 -8.09
N LEU A 7 15.84 -5.80 -8.62
CA LEU A 7 15.18 -6.93 -7.93
C LEU A 7 15.75 -7.16 -6.52
N TRP A 8 17.07 -7.07 -6.39
CA TRP A 8 17.76 -7.27 -5.11
C TRP A 8 17.30 -6.28 -4.04
N ALA A 9 16.96 -5.04 -4.41
CA ALA A 9 16.52 -4.02 -3.46
C ALA A 9 15.16 -4.41 -2.85
N PHE A 10 14.26 -4.96 -3.66
CA PHE A 10 12.98 -5.47 -3.18
C PHE A 10 13.14 -6.72 -2.32
N VAL A 11 14.06 -7.62 -2.66
CA VAL A 11 14.37 -8.82 -1.85
C VAL A 11 14.90 -8.41 -0.47
N VAL A 12 15.85 -7.47 -0.42
CA VAL A 12 16.40 -6.95 0.84
C VAL A 12 15.31 -6.24 1.64
N SER A 13 14.50 -5.38 1.00
CA SER A 13 13.38 -4.69 1.63
C SER A 13 12.36 -5.67 2.21
N ALA A 14 11.99 -6.72 1.46
CA ALA A 14 11.07 -7.76 1.94
C ALA A 14 11.66 -8.50 3.15
N GLY A 15 12.96 -8.82 3.15
CA GLY A 15 13.66 -9.40 4.30
C GLY A 15 13.56 -8.53 5.55
N LEU A 16 13.86 -7.23 5.43
CA LEU A 16 13.72 -6.27 6.54
C LEU A 16 12.27 -6.14 7.02
N MET A 17 11.32 -6.10 6.09
CA MET A 17 9.89 -6.05 6.41
C MET A 17 9.43 -7.32 7.13
N ILE A 18 9.92 -8.50 6.78
CA ILE A 18 9.63 -9.75 7.50
C ILE A 18 10.13 -9.67 8.94
N SER A 19 11.35 -9.17 9.18
CA SER A 19 11.87 -8.97 10.53
C SER A 19 10.99 -8.02 11.34
N LEU A 20 10.61 -6.87 10.76
CA LEU A 20 9.70 -5.91 11.40
C LEU A 20 8.30 -6.50 11.62
N TRP A 21 7.83 -7.35 10.70
CA TRP A 21 6.53 -8.01 10.81
C TRP A 21 6.50 -8.95 12.01
N PHE A 22 7.51 -9.81 12.18
CA PHE A 22 7.64 -10.65 13.37
C PHE A 22 7.79 -9.83 14.65
N PHE A 23 8.61 -8.78 14.63
CA PHE A 23 8.76 -7.87 15.76
C PHE A 23 7.44 -7.20 16.14
N SER A 24 6.60 -6.84 15.17
CA SER A 24 5.32 -6.17 15.43
C SER A 24 4.27 -7.06 16.13
N LEU A 25 4.41 -8.40 16.05
CA LEU A 25 3.51 -9.34 16.73
C LEU A 25 3.50 -9.15 18.26
N GLN A 26 4.62 -8.76 18.86
CA GLN A 26 4.69 -8.54 20.31
C GLN A 26 3.79 -7.38 20.78
N TYR A 27 3.47 -6.43 19.89
CA TYR A 27 2.65 -5.26 20.18
C TYR A 27 1.20 -5.41 19.71
N PHE A 28 0.79 -6.59 19.22
CA PHE A 28 -0.53 -6.82 18.64
C PHE A 28 -1.69 -6.64 19.63
N LYS A 29 -1.43 -6.64 20.94
CA LYS A 29 -2.44 -6.33 21.97
C LYS A 29 -2.82 -4.84 22.00
N GLN A 30 -1.93 -3.96 21.55
CA GLN A 30 -2.16 -2.51 21.54
C GLN A 30 -2.82 -2.08 20.22
N PRO A 31 -3.83 -1.20 20.23
CA PRO A 31 -4.48 -0.73 19.00
C PRO A 31 -3.50 -0.13 17.98
N THR A 32 -2.54 0.66 18.46
CA THR A 32 -1.46 1.23 17.63
C THR A 32 -0.54 0.16 17.04
N GLY A 33 -0.22 -0.87 17.83
CA GLY A 33 0.55 -2.03 17.36
C GLY A 33 -0.17 -2.82 16.26
N LYS A 34 -1.50 -2.99 16.35
CA LYS A 34 -2.30 -3.59 15.27
C LYS A 34 -2.27 -2.76 13.99
N ALA A 35 -2.40 -1.44 14.09
CA ALA A 35 -2.33 -0.57 12.93
C ALA A 35 -0.94 -0.59 12.27
N PHE A 36 0.12 -0.58 13.07
CA PHE A 36 1.49 -0.75 12.58
C PHE A 36 1.71 -2.10 11.89
N PHE A 37 1.21 -3.19 12.50
CA PHE A 37 1.24 -4.52 11.89
C PHE A 37 0.55 -4.54 10.51
N LEU A 38 -0.60 -3.87 10.37
CA LEU A 38 -1.31 -3.77 9.07
C LEU A 38 -0.51 -2.98 8.03
N ILE A 39 0.18 -1.91 8.42
CA ILE A 39 1.08 -1.15 7.53
C ILE A 39 2.20 -2.06 7.01
N ILE A 40 2.92 -2.74 7.91
CA ILE A 40 4.02 -3.63 7.53
C ILE A 40 3.51 -4.79 6.68
N THR A 41 2.36 -5.38 7.03
CA THR A 41 1.74 -6.44 6.24
C THR A 41 1.40 -5.96 4.82
N SER A 42 0.83 -4.76 4.69
CA SER A 42 0.46 -4.19 3.38
C SER A 42 1.70 -3.93 2.52
N ALA A 43 2.76 -3.37 3.10
CA ALA A 43 4.01 -3.09 2.40
C ALA A 43 4.77 -4.37 2.02
N LEU A 44 4.79 -5.37 2.91
CA LEU A 44 5.39 -6.67 2.64
C LEU A 44 4.63 -7.40 1.53
N PHE A 45 3.29 -7.44 1.61
CA PHE A 45 2.44 -8.06 0.60
C PHE A 45 2.65 -7.42 -0.78
N TRP A 46 2.70 -6.08 -0.83
CA TRP A 46 3.02 -5.36 -2.06
C TRP A 46 4.42 -5.74 -2.59
N SER A 47 5.43 -5.75 -1.72
CA SER A 47 6.80 -6.07 -2.12
C SER A 47 6.93 -7.50 -2.67
N LEU A 48 6.30 -8.48 -2.03
CA LEU A 48 6.32 -9.88 -2.47
C LEU A 48 5.58 -10.06 -3.80
N THR A 49 4.45 -9.39 -3.97
CA THR A 49 3.69 -9.47 -5.22
C THR A 49 4.38 -8.74 -6.37
N TYR A 50 5.12 -7.67 -6.08
CA TYR A 50 5.97 -6.99 -7.06
C TYR A 50 7.17 -7.86 -7.47
N ILE A 51 7.85 -8.52 -6.52
CA ILE A 51 8.89 -9.51 -6.83
C ILE A 51 8.35 -10.61 -7.76
N GLY A 52 7.15 -11.13 -7.46
CA GLY A 52 6.49 -12.14 -8.30
C GLY A 52 6.24 -11.64 -9.73
N GLU A 53 5.74 -10.40 -9.88
CA GLU A 53 5.56 -9.79 -11.20
C GLU A 53 6.89 -9.70 -11.99
N LEU A 54 7.98 -9.30 -11.34
CA LEU A 54 9.27 -9.13 -11.99
C LEU A 54 9.85 -10.46 -12.51
N VAL A 55 9.69 -11.55 -11.76
CA VAL A 55 10.28 -12.86 -12.09
C VAL A 55 9.47 -13.62 -13.15
N ILE A 56 8.17 -13.39 -13.23
CA ILE A 56 7.29 -14.11 -14.15
C ILE A 56 7.34 -13.49 -15.54
N ALA A 57 7.48 -14.32 -16.58
CA ALA A 57 7.46 -13.88 -17.97
C ALA A 57 6.04 -13.84 -18.57
N ASP A 58 5.16 -14.73 -18.13
CA ASP A 58 3.80 -14.84 -18.66
C ASP A 58 2.94 -13.61 -18.34
N PHE A 59 2.30 -13.05 -19.37
CA PHE A 59 1.49 -11.84 -19.24
C PHE A 59 0.30 -12.03 -18.30
N SER A 60 -0.41 -13.16 -18.43
CA SER A 60 -1.62 -13.42 -17.66
C SER A 60 -1.30 -13.52 -16.17
N LEU A 61 -0.23 -14.25 -15.82
CA LEU A 61 0.25 -14.37 -14.44
C LEU A 61 0.79 -13.04 -13.91
N LYS A 62 1.56 -12.27 -14.70
CA LYS A 62 1.98 -10.92 -14.26
C LYS A 62 0.78 -10.05 -13.91
N MET A 63 -0.28 -10.06 -14.72
CA MET A 63 -1.50 -9.29 -14.43
C MET A 63 -2.20 -9.74 -13.13
N VAL A 64 -2.12 -11.02 -12.75
CA VAL A 64 -2.59 -11.47 -11.43
C VAL A 64 -1.78 -10.81 -10.31
N PHE A 65 -0.45 -10.82 -10.41
CA PHE A 65 0.42 -10.18 -9.41
C PHE A 65 0.17 -8.67 -9.29
N VAL A 66 -0.01 -7.99 -10.42
CA VAL A 66 -0.33 -6.55 -10.43
C VAL A 66 -1.68 -6.28 -9.76
N ARG A 67 -2.71 -7.09 -10.04
CA ARG A 67 -4.00 -6.97 -9.34
C ARG A 67 -3.83 -7.16 -7.84
N LEU A 68 -3.03 -8.15 -7.41
CA LEU A 68 -2.74 -8.37 -6.00
C LEU A 68 -2.02 -7.17 -5.37
N GLN A 69 -1.06 -6.55 -6.05
CA GLN A 69 -0.38 -5.35 -5.54
C GLN A 69 -1.35 -4.23 -5.14
N PHE A 70 -2.48 -4.08 -5.86
CA PHE A 70 -3.48 -3.07 -5.51
C PHE A 70 -4.15 -3.28 -4.15
N ILE A 71 -4.12 -4.48 -3.59
CA ILE A 71 -4.55 -4.72 -2.19
C ILE A 71 -3.59 -3.96 -1.25
N GLY A 72 -2.28 -4.09 -1.46
CA GLY A 72 -1.27 -3.37 -0.69
C GLY A 72 -1.37 -1.86 -0.88
N ILE A 73 -1.47 -1.39 -2.12
CA ILE A 73 -1.58 0.04 -2.48
C ILE A 73 -2.79 0.69 -1.80
N ASN A 74 -3.94 0.02 -1.77
CA ASN A 74 -5.15 0.56 -1.15
C ASN A 74 -5.15 0.46 0.38
N THR A 75 -4.57 -0.61 0.93
CA THR A 75 -4.63 -0.90 2.37
C THR A 75 -3.57 -0.13 3.16
N PHE A 76 -2.41 0.16 2.54
CA PHE A 76 -1.33 0.91 3.16
C PHE A 76 -1.74 2.32 3.65
N PRO A 77 -2.27 3.24 2.82
CA PRO A 77 -2.64 4.58 3.25
C PRO A 77 -3.79 4.57 4.25
N LEU A 78 -4.71 3.60 4.12
CA LEU A 78 -5.79 3.38 5.07
C LEU A 78 -5.26 3.01 6.47
N SER A 79 -4.34 2.06 6.53
CA SER A 79 -3.69 1.62 7.77
C SER A 79 -2.87 2.74 8.39
N TRP A 80 -2.24 3.57 7.56
CA TRP A 80 -1.52 4.77 7.99
C TRP A 80 -2.44 5.81 8.63
N LEU A 81 -3.62 6.06 8.05
CA LEU A 81 -4.62 6.94 8.64
C LEU A 81 -5.16 6.42 9.96
N ILE A 82 -5.42 5.11 10.06
CA ILE A 82 -5.82 4.46 11.32
C ILE A 82 -4.75 4.67 12.38
N LEU A 83 -3.47 4.42 12.05
CA LEU A 83 -2.36 4.61 12.99
C LEU A 83 -2.28 6.07 13.45
N ALA A 84 -2.33 7.02 12.52
CA ALA A 84 -2.26 8.44 12.83
C ALA A 84 -3.42 8.89 13.73
N ALA A 85 -4.65 8.46 13.44
CA ALA A 85 -5.83 8.75 14.25
C ALA A 85 -5.73 8.16 15.66
N LEU A 86 -5.29 6.89 15.79
CA LEU A 86 -5.10 6.23 17.07
C LEU A 86 -4.02 6.89 17.92
N HIS A 87 -2.87 7.20 17.31
CA HIS A 87 -1.74 7.84 18.00
C HIS A 87 -2.10 9.24 18.52
N THR A 88 -2.87 9.99 17.74
CA THR A 88 -3.25 11.39 18.04
C THR A 88 -4.58 11.50 18.79
N LYS A 89 -5.25 10.35 19.04
CA LYS A 89 -6.59 10.25 19.65
C LYS A 89 -7.66 11.06 18.90
N VAL A 90 -7.50 11.20 17.58
CA VAL A 90 -8.49 11.88 16.73
C VAL A 90 -9.64 10.92 16.43
N HIS A 91 -10.87 11.35 16.69
CA HIS A 91 -12.07 10.59 16.37
C HIS A 91 -12.58 10.92 14.97
N ILE A 92 -12.43 9.98 14.04
CA ILE A 92 -13.02 10.07 12.70
C ILE A 92 -14.48 9.57 12.76
N LYS A 93 -15.41 10.36 12.21
CA LYS A 93 -16.84 10.02 12.19
C LYS A 93 -17.09 8.70 11.44
N LYS A 94 -18.08 7.91 11.89
CA LYS A 94 -18.46 6.64 11.23
C LYS A 94 -18.86 6.82 9.76
N SER A 95 -19.49 7.95 9.41
CA SER A 95 -19.84 8.26 8.02
C SER A 95 -18.63 8.43 7.11
N VAL A 96 -17.53 8.96 7.63
CA VAL A 96 -16.26 9.10 6.88
C VAL A 96 -15.63 7.73 6.67
N TRP A 97 -15.65 6.86 7.69
CA TRP A 97 -15.21 5.47 7.52
C TRP A 97 -16.04 4.70 6.50
N ALA A 98 -17.37 4.90 6.50
CA ALA A 98 -18.25 4.31 5.52
C ALA A 98 -17.90 4.79 4.09
N LEU A 99 -17.68 6.08 3.89
CA LEU A 99 -17.26 6.64 2.60
C LEU A 99 -15.92 6.05 2.13
N ILE A 100 -14.92 5.99 3.01
CA ILE A 100 -13.60 5.40 2.71
C ILE A 100 -13.76 3.94 2.31
N ALA A 101 -14.54 3.17 3.06
CA ALA A 101 -14.82 1.76 2.77
C ALA A 101 -15.57 1.58 1.44
N SER A 102 -16.52 2.46 1.13
CA SER A 102 -17.24 2.45 -0.15
C SER A 102 -16.30 2.70 -1.34
N ILE A 103 -15.39 3.68 -1.23
CA ILE A 103 -14.39 3.95 -2.29
C ILE A 103 -13.47 2.74 -2.46
N TRP A 104 -12.97 2.18 -1.35
CA TRP A 104 -12.13 0.98 -1.36
C TRP A 104 -12.85 -0.20 -2.05
N LEU A 105 -14.13 -0.42 -1.74
CA LEU A 105 -14.93 -1.50 -2.31
C LEU A 105 -15.17 -1.30 -3.81
N ILE A 106 -15.49 -0.08 -4.25
CA ILE A 106 -15.63 0.24 -5.68
C ILE A 106 -14.34 -0.10 -6.41
N LEU A 107 -13.20 0.39 -5.92
CA LEU A 107 -11.89 0.09 -6.52
C LEU A 107 -11.63 -1.41 -6.57
N PHE A 108 -11.88 -2.13 -5.48
CA PHE A 108 -11.71 -3.59 -5.39
C PHE A 108 -12.53 -4.33 -6.46
N VAL A 109 -13.79 -3.95 -6.65
CA VAL A 109 -14.67 -4.55 -7.66
C VAL A 109 -14.12 -4.36 -9.07
N PHE A 110 -13.73 -3.14 -9.43
CA PHE A 110 -13.20 -2.83 -10.77
C PHE A 110 -11.84 -3.48 -11.05
N ILE A 111 -10.99 -3.59 -10.03
CA ILE A 111 -9.65 -4.18 -10.15
C ILE A 111 -9.73 -5.69 -10.39
N PHE A 112 -10.57 -6.40 -9.63
CA PHE A 112 -10.54 -7.86 -9.57
C PHE A 112 -11.61 -8.55 -10.41
N PHE A 113 -12.84 -8.05 -10.41
CA PHE A 113 -13.98 -8.77 -10.95
C PHE A 113 -14.38 -8.32 -12.34
N ILE A 114 -14.13 -7.06 -12.70
CA ILE A 114 -14.49 -6.54 -14.01
C ILE A 114 -13.35 -6.85 -15.00
N PRO A 115 -13.62 -7.52 -16.13
CA PRO A 115 -12.60 -7.80 -17.14
C PRO A 115 -12.05 -6.50 -17.76
N ALA A 116 -10.82 -6.52 -18.25
CA ALA A 116 -10.23 -5.39 -18.96
C ALA A 116 -10.63 -5.44 -20.46
N PRO A 117 -10.78 -4.29 -21.15
CA PRO A 117 -10.71 -2.93 -20.62
C PRO A 117 -11.95 -2.56 -19.80
N ASN A 118 -11.76 -1.79 -18.74
CA ASN A 118 -12.81 -1.22 -17.91
C ASN A 118 -12.40 0.17 -17.40
N LEU A 119 -13.19 0.75 -16.49
CA LEU A 119 -12.91 2.10 -15.98
C LEU A 119 -11.60 2.21 -15.16
N PHE A 120 -11.05 1.09 -14.69
CA PHE A 120 -9.77 1.03 -13.97
C PHE A 120 -8.62 0.56 -14.87
N TRP A 121 -8.82 -0.52 -15.63
CA TRP A 121 -7.84 -1.08 -16.55
C TRP A 121 -8.10 -0.62 -17.97
N GLY A 122 -7.16 0.04 -18.63
CA GLY A 122 -7.26 0.27 -20.08
C GLY A 122 -6.81 -0.97 -20.85
N LEU A 123 -5.86 -0.80 -21.78
CA LEU A 123 -5.31 -1.89 -22.59
C LEU A 123 -3.87 -2.17 -22.16
N PRO A 124 -3.65 -3.00 -21.11
CA PRO A 124 -2.31 -3.34 -20.68
C PRO A 124 -1.56 -4.11 -21.78
N THR A 125 -0.32 -3.72 -22.05
CA THR A 125 0.54 -4.33 -23.08
C THR A 125 1.89 -4.71 -22.49
N LEU A 126 2.56 -5.71 -23.06
CA LEU A 126 3.96 -5.99 -22.74
C LEU A 126 4.87 -5.06 -23.55
N VAL A 127 5.80 -4.42 -22.86
CA VAL A 127 6.86 -3.62 -23.46
C VAL A 127 8.18 -4.31 -23.14
N ASP A 128 8.97 -4.55 -24.18
CA ASP A 128 10.34 -5.04 -24.04
C ASP A 128 11.24 -3.85 -23.66
N LEU A 129 11.81 -3.88 -22.45
CA LEU A 129 12.68 -2.80 -21.96
C LEU A 129 14.11 -2.92 -22.48
N ALA A 130 14.52 -4.10 -22.95
CA ALA A 130 15.87 -4.33 -23.44
C ALA A 130 15.87 -5.59 -24.33
N PRO A 131 15.96 -5.41 -25.67
CA PRO A 131 15.92 -6.50 -26.67
C PRO A 131 16.94 -7.63 -26.43
N SER A 132 18.01 -7.34 -25.68
CA SER A 132 19.09 -8.27 -25.35
C SER A 132 18.90 -9.06 -24.04
N SER A 133 17.84 -8.79 -23.27
CA SER A 133 17.66 -9.35 -21.91
C SER A 133 16.38 -10.17 -21.71
N SER A 134 15.56 -10.31 -22.76
CA SER A 134 14.26 -11.01 -22.71
C SER A 134 13.38 -10.52 -21.54
N MET A 135 13.41 -9.21 -21.27
CA MET A 135 12.70 -8.60 -20.14
C MET A 135 11.45 -7.88 -20.62
N PHE A 136 10.30 -8.43 -20.27
CA PHE A 136 9.01 -7.81 -20.51
C PHE A 136 8.47 -7.16 -19.25
N VAL A 137 8.15 -5.86 -19.35
CA VAL A 137 7.44 -5.12 -18.31
C VAL A 137 6.07 -4.75 -18.83
N ILE A 138 5.08 -4.72 -17.92
CA ILE A 138 3.73 -4.32 -18.29
C ILE A 138 3.68 -2.80 -18.41
N ASN A 139 3.27 -2.32 -19.58
CA ASN A 139 2.67 -1.02 -19.70
C ASN A 139 1.22 -1.12 -19.24
N TYR A 140 0.95 -0.67 -18.01
CA TYR A 140 -0.32 -0.90 -17.33
C TYR A 140 -1.51 -0.20 -17.97
N HIS A 141 -1.28 0.86 -18.75
CA HIS A 141 -2.29 1.73 -19.36
C HIS A 141 -3.59 1.82 -18.54
N TYR A 142 -3.57 2.62 -17.47
CA TYR A 142 -4.72 2.73 -16.57
C TYR A 142 -5.87 3.56 -17.14
N GLY A 143 -7.08 3.28 -16.65
CA GLY A 143 -8.31 4.01 -16.97
C GLY A 143 -8.63 5.17 -16.00
N PRO A 144 -9.76 5.85 -16.21
CA PRO A 144 -10.15 7.03 -15.42
C PRO A 144 -10.24 6.81 -13.91
N LEU A 145 -10.69 5.65 -13.43
CA LEU A 145 -10.79 5.37 -11.98
C LEU A 145 -9.42 5.37 -11.30
N PHE A 146 -8.35 4.99 -12.00
CA PHE A 146 -7.02 5.06 -11.43
C PHE A 146 -6.59 6.52 -11.19
N TYR A 147 -6.75 7.38 -12.21
CA TYR A 147 -6.30 8.77 -12.15
C TYR A 147 -7.19 9.68 -11.31
N PHE A 148 -8.52 9.53 -11.41
CA PHE A 148 -9.46 10.46 -10.78
C PHE A 148 -10.01 9.97 -9.44
N LEU A 149 -9.94 8.66 -9.16
CA LEU A 149 -10.43 8.11 -7.89
C LEU A 149 -9.29 7.58 -7.03
N LEU A 150 -8.53 6.57 -7.47
CA LEU A 150 -7.49 5.93 -6.65
C LEU A 150 -6.40 6.92 -6.24
N ILE A 151 -5.80 7.63 -7.19
CA ILE A 151 -4.69 8.55 -6.90
C ILE A 151 -5.12 9.64 -5.88
N PRO A 152 -6.20 10.40 -6.11
CA PRO A 152 -6.67 11.39 -5.14
C PRO A 152 -7.04 10.77 -3.80
N TYR A 153 -7.71 9.60 -3.80
CA TYR A 153 -8.07 8.88 -2.59
C TYR A 153 -6.83 8.58 -1.72
N VAL A 154 -5.78 8.00 -2.30
CA VAL A 154 -4.53 7.68 -1.59
C VAL A 154 -3.89 8.95 -1.04
N TYR A 155 -3.78 10.00 -1.85
CA TYR A 155 -3.16 11.26 -1.40
C TYR A 155 -3.96 11.95 -0.30
N VAL A 156 -5.29 11.95 -0.37
CA VAL A 156 -6.14 12.50 0.68
C VAL A 156 -5.95 11.76 1.99
N LEU A 157 -5.92 10.42 1.97
CA LEU A 157 -5.66 9.62 3.17
C LEU A 157 -4.30 9.94 3.78
N LEU A 158 -3.24 9.98 2.96
CA LEU A 158 -1.89 10.31 3.43
C LEU A 158 -1.79 11.74 3.95
N PHE A 159 -2.41 12.70 3.27
CA PHE A 159 -2.45 14.10 3.68
C PHE A 159 -3.11 14.27 5.05
N PHE A 160 -4.28 13.67 5.28
CA PHE A 160 -4.93 13.74 6.60
C PHE A 160 -4.15 13.00 7.68
N SER A 161 -3.52 11.87 7.34
CA SER A 161 -2.64 11.16 8.27
C SER A 161 -1.50 12.05 8.74
N PHE A 162 -0.83 12.72 7.79
CA PHE A 162 0.24 13.66 8.09
C PHE A 162 -0.26 14.84 8.93
N LEU A 163 -1.38 15.44 8.57
CA LEU A 163 -1.99 16.53 9.36
C LEU A 163 -2.30 16.12 10.80
N PHE A 164 -2.79 14.90 11.02
CA PHE A 164 -3.04 14.40 12.37
C PHE A 164 -1.72 14.27 13.15
N MET A 165 -0.68 13.70 12.54
CA MET A 165 0.63 13.55 13.18
C MET A 165 1.24 14.91 13.55
N VAL A 166 1.23 15.88 12.63
CA VAL A 166 1.74 17.24 12.89
C VAL A 166 0.97 17.93 14.02
N LYS A 167 -0.37 17.83 14.03
CA LYS A 167 -1.18 18.34 15.14
C LYS A 167 -0.86 17.64 16.46
N GLY A 168 -0.56 16.34 16.43
CA GLY A 168 -0.12 15.58 17.60
C GLY A 168 1.18 16.11 18.19
N LEU A 169 2.18 16.40 17.35
CA LEU A 169 3.47 16.95 17.77
C LEU A 169 3.31 18.28 18.52
N SER A 170 2.45 19.17 18.03
CA SER A 170 2.21 20.48 18.67
C SER A 170 1.64 20.39 20.09
N LYS A 171 1.02 19.27 20.46
CA LYS A 171 0.43 19.03 21.78
C LYS A 171 1.29 18.16 22.70
N GLY A 172 2.45 17.67 22.21
CA GLY A 172 3.31 16.70 22.89
C GLY A 172 4.10 17.21 24.10
N HIS A 173 4.03 18.50 24.43
CA HIS A 173 4.91 19.13 25.43
C HIS A 173 4.55 18.92 26.93
N VAL A 174 3.58 18.07 27.29
CA VAL A 174 3.12 17.97 28.68
C VAL A 174 3.66 16.76 29.47
N PHE A 175 4.19 15.70 28.81
CA PHE A 175 4.55 14.45 29.50
C PHE A 175 6.04 14.26 29.82
N TYR A 176 6.94 15.11 29.33
CA TYR A 176 8.38 15.03 29.66
C TYR A 176 8.77 15.85 30.91
N ARG A 177 7.83 16.02 31.85
CA ARG A 177 8.06 16.72 33.12
C ARG A 177 7.63 15.80 34.25
N LYS A 178 8.61 15.12 34.88
CA LYS A 178 8.53 14.26 36.09
C LYS A 178 8.64 12.74 35.90
N GLN A 179 9.72 12.25 35.29
CA GLN A 179 10.21 10.87 35.53
C GLN A 179 11.63 10.85 36.14
N LEU A 180 12.00 11.93 36.83
CA LEU A 180 13.19 11.99 37.68
C LEU A 180 12.77 12.47 39.08
N THR A 181 12.17 11.57 39.85
CA THR A 181 12.13 11.58 41.33
C THR A 181 11.76 10.19 41.79
#